data_AF-A0A482ZP53-F1
#
_entry.id   AF-A0A482ZP53-F1
#
_cell.length_a   1.000
_cell.length_b   1.000
_cell.length_c   1.000
_cell.angle_alpha   90.00
_cell.angle_beta   90.00
_cell.angle_gamma   90.00
#
_symmetry.space_group_name_H-M   'P 1'
#
loop_
_entity.id
_entity.type
_entity.pdbx_description
1 polymer ?
#
loop_
_entity_poly.entity_id
_entity_poly.type
_entity_poly.pdbx_seq_one_letter_code
_entity_poly.pdbx_strand_id
1 'polypeptide(L)' 'MQLDKFKIKELMAKQGINTQSELAQMLGISKNQLSNILSNRFDPIKSNVNELADFFGVSPLKIIKQRDKNAN' A
#
# COMPACT_ATOMS: atom_id res chain seq x y z
N MET A 1 -3.18 8.46 -4.62
CA MET A 1 -2.89 8.37 -3.16
C MET A 1 -1.43 8.00 -2.93
N GLN A 2 -0.92 8.06 -1.70
CA GLN A 2 0.46 7.66 -1.37
C GLN A 2 0.51 6.85 -0.06
N LEU A 3 1.53 6.02 0.10
CA LEU A 3 1.78 5.31 1.34
C LEU A 3 2.45 6.22 2.37
N ASP A 4 2.00 6.13 3.62
CA ASP A 4 2.63 6.81 4.74
C ASP A 4 3.93 6.10 5.14
N LYS A 5 5.07 6.64 4.68
CA LYS A 5 6.40 6.08 4.97
C LYS A 5 6.77 6.17 6.44
N PHE A 6 6.27 7.18 7.16
CA PHE A 6 6.52 7.29 8.60
C PHE A 6 5.81 6.17 9.33
N LYS A 7 4.54 5.91 8.96
CA LYS A 7 3.78 4.80 9.53
C LYS A 7 4.43 3.45 9.24
N ILE A 8 4.92 3.25 8.02
CA ILE A 8 5.63 2.02 7.65
C ILE A 8 6.90 1.84 8.50
N LYS A 9 7.71 2.90 8.69
CA LYS A 9 8.90 2.84 9.55
C LYS A 9 8.56 2.54 11.01
N GLU A 10 7.49 3.13 11.54
CA GLU A 10 7.00 2.83 12.89
C GLU A 10 6.63 1.34 13.03
N LEU A 11 5.93 0.78 12.04
CA LEU A 11 5.54 -0.63 12.00
C LEU A 11 6.75 -1.57 11.84
N MET A 12 7.76 -1.17 11.07
CA MET A 12 9.03 -1.88 10.96
C MET A 12 9.73 -1.96 12.32
N ALA A 13 9.87 -0.82 13.02
CA ALA A 13 10.50 -0.75 14.33
C ALA A 13 9.76 -1.63 15.38
N LYS A 14 8.43 -1.61 15.37
CA LYS A 14 7.60 -2.48 16.24
C LYS A 14 7.81 -3.97 16.00
N GLN A 15 8.24 -4.36 14.81
CA GLN A 15 8.48 -5.75 14.41
C GLN A 15 9.97 -6.12 14.40
N GLY A 16 10.86 -5.23 14.85
CA GLY A 16 12.30 -5.47 14.85
C GLY A 16 12.95 -5.44 13.46
N ILE A 17 12.27 -4.93 12.44
CA ILE A 17 12.79 -4.83 11.07
C ILE A 17 13.60 -3.54 10.95
N ASN A 18 14.90 -3.68 10.72
CA ASN A 18 15.83 -2.55 10.78
C ASN A 18 16.11 -1.94 9.41
N THR A 19 15.90 -2.69 8.33
CA THR A 19 16.24 -2.24 6.97
C THR A 19 15.13 -2.50 5.96
N GLN A 20 15.11 -1.70 4.89
CA GLN A 20 14.23 -1.96 3.75
C GLN A 20 14.59 -3.26 3.01
N SER A 21 15.87 -3.66 3.02
CA SER A 21 16.29 -4.94 2.43
C SER A 21 15.68 -6.13 3.17
N GLU A 22 15.67 -6.08 4.50
CA GLU A 22 15.04 -7.07 5.35
C GLU A 22 13.52 -7.13 5.13
N LEU A 23 12.85 -5.97 5.09
CA LEU A 23 11.43 -5.90 4.76
C LEU A 23 11.13 -6.51 3.38
N ALA A 24 11.94 -6.18 2.36
CA ALA A 24 11.76 -6.72 1.02
C ALA A 24 11.92 -8.25 0.99
N GLN A 25 12.93 -8.77 1.70
CA GLN A 25 13.17 -10.21 1.83
C GLN A 25 11.99 -10.91 2.53
N MET A 26 11.47 -10.36 3.63
CA MET A 26 10.32 -10.91 4.35
C MET A 26 9.04 -10.91 3.52
N LEU A 27 8.89 -9.93 2.62
CA LEU A 27 7.76 -9.83 1.68
C LEU A 27 7.94 -10.71 0.43
N GLY A 28 9.11 -11.33 0.23
CA GLY A 28 9.42 -12.11 -0.97
C GLY A 28 9.55 -11.27 -2.24
N ILE A 29 9.90 -9.98 -2.12
CA ILE A 29 10.09 -9.06 -3.25
C ILE A 29 11.51 -8.51 -3.29
N SER A 30 11.91 -7.98 -4.44
CA SER A 30 13.19 -7.28 -4.56
C SER A 30 13.17 -5.93 -3.83
N LYS A 31 14.34 -5.47 -3.39
CA LYS A 31 14.52 -4.12 -2.83
C LYS A 31 14.04 -3.01 -3.78
N ASN A 32 14.22 -3.18 -5.09
CA ASN A 32 13.73 -2.21 -6.08
C ASN A 32 12.21 -2.16 -6.15
N GLN A 33 11.53 -3.32 -6.09
CA GLN A 33 10.07 -3.36 -6.01
C GLN A 33 9.56 -2.65 -4.76
N LEU A 34 10.17 -2.90 -3.59
CA LEU A 34 9.83 -2.19 -2.36
C LEU A 34 10.08 -0.68 -2.48
N SER A 35 11.21 -0.28 -3.07
CA SER A 35 11.54 1.15 -3.27
C SER A 35 10.53 1.84 -4.18
N ASN A 36 10.04 1.15 -5.22
CA ASN A 36 8.97 1.65 -6.08
C ASN A 36 7.65 1.80 -5.31
N ILE A 37 7.25 0.80 -4.53
CA ILE A 37 6.05 0.84 -3.68
C ILE A 37 6.10 2.02 -2.70
N LEU A 38 7.26 2.26 -2.08
CA LEU A 38 7.47 3.37 -1.14
C LEU A 38 7.73 4.71 -1.82
N SER A 39 7.69 4.80 -3.15
CA SER A 39 7.93 6.06 -3.87
C SER A 39 6.68 6.95 -3.84
N ASN A 40 6.86 8.26 -4.00
CA ASN A 40 5.73 9.21 -4.06
C ASN A 40 4.92 9.06 -5.36
N ARG A 41 5.42 8.29 -6.33
CA ARG A 41 4.76 8.02 -7.62
C ARG A 41 3.88 6.77 -7.58
N PHE A 42 3.97 5.97 -6.52
CA PHE A 42 3.17 4.77 -6.40
C PHE A 42 1.78 5.12 -5.88
N ASP A 43 0.77 4.83 -6.70
CA ASP A 43 -0.62 4.85 -6.25
C ASP A 43 -1.03 3.43 -5.83
N PRO A 44 -1.41 3.21 -4.55
CA PRO A 44 -1.91 1.91 -4.12
C PRO A 44 -3.27 1.54 -4.74
N ILE A 45 -3.95 2.49 -5.38
CA ILE A 45 -5.25 2.29 -6.01
C ILE A 45 -5.10 2.35 -7.53
N LYS A 46 -5.67 1.36 -8.22
CA LYS A 46 -5.63 1.30 -9.69
C LYS A 46 -6.31 2.54 -10.29
N SER A 47 -5.78 3.04 -11.40
CA SER A 47 -6.29 4.20 -12.13
C SER A 47 -7.80 4.15 -12.37
N ASN A 48 -8.32 3.03 -12.87
CA ASN A 48 -9.74 2.89 -13.18
C ASN A 48 -10.64 3.02 -11.93
N VAL A 49 -10.14 2.68 -10.73
CA VAL A 49 -10.88 2.86 -9.48
C VAL A 49 -10.89 4.34 -9.07
N ASN A 50 -9.78 5.05 -9.30
CA ASN A 50 -9.74 6.51 -9.12
C ASN A 50 -10.71 7.20 -10.07
N GLU A 51 -10.66 6.88 -11.37
CA GLU A 51 -11.56 7.43 -12.39
C GLU A 51 -13.04 7.18 -12.05
N LEU A 52 -13.37 5.98 -11.56
CA LEU A 52 -14.72 5.64 -11.13
C LEU A 52 -15.16 6.47 -9.91
N ALA A 53 -14.28 6.66 -8.93
CA ALA A 53 -14.58 7.45 -7.75
C ALA A 53 -14.77 8.94 -8.09
N ASP A 54 -13.90 9.46 -8.98
CA ASP A 54 -13.97 10.82 -9.49
C ASP A 54 -15.28 11.06 -10.26
N PHE A 55 -15.72 10.10 -11.08
CA PHE A 55 -17.01 10.16 -11.77
C PHE A 55 -18.19 10.33 -10.81
N PHE A 56 -18.15 9.66 -9.66
CA PHE A 56 -19.19 9.79 -8.62
C PHE A 56 -18.93 10.92 -7.61
N GLY A 57 -17.83 11.67 -7.74
CA GLY A 57 -17.47 12.75 -6.81
C GLY A 57 -17.17 12.26 -5.38
N VAL A 58 -16.67 11.03 -5.24
CA VAL A 58 -16.36 10.42 -3.94
C VAL A 58 -14.89 10.04 -3.83
N SER A 59 -14.40 9.84 -2.61
CA SER A 59 -13.09 9.23 -2.40
C SER A 59 -13.08 7.77 -2.86
N PRO A 60 -12.01 7.28 -3.52
CA PRO A 60 -11.85 5.87 -3.85
C PRO A 60 -12.02 4.92 -2.66
N LEU A 61 -11.70 5.37 -1.43
CA LEU A 61 -11.87 4.58 -0.21
C LEU A 61 -13.35 4.35 0.15
N LYS A 62 -14.29 5.17 -0.34
CA LYS A 62 -15.73 4.98 -0.10
C LYS A 62 -16.34 3.84 -0.93
N ILE A 63 -15.73 3.51 -2.06
CA ILE A 63 -16.25 2.50 -2.99
C ILE A 63 -15.54 1.14 -2.85
N ILE A 64 -14.47 1.09 -2.05
CA ILE A 64 -13.74 -0.15 -1.76
C ILE A 64 -14.35 -0.81 -0.53
N LYS A 65 -14.80 -2.06 -0.71
CA LYS A 65 -15.28 -2.92 0.38
C LYS A 65 -14.24 -3.99 0.69
N GLN A 66 -13.92 -4.17 1.97
CA GLN A 66 -13.11 -5.30 2.41
C GLN A 66 -13.91 -6.59 2.17
N ARG A 67 -13.34 -7.55 1.43
CA ARG A 67 -13.92 -8.88 1.37
C ARG A 67 -13.66 -9.57 2.70
N ASP A 68 -14.72 -10.11 3.30
CA ASP A 68 -14.58 -10.96 4.46
C ASP A 68 -13.82 -12.22 4.06
N LYS A 69 -12.69 -12.48 4.73
CA LYS A 69 -11.88 -13.68 4.48
C LYS A 69 -12.57 -15.00 4.89
N ASN A 70 -13.80 -14.90 5.42
CA ASN A 70 -14.60 -16.01 5.92
C ASN A 70 -15.89 -16.23 5.11
N ALA A 71 -16.12 -15.50 4.02
CA ALA A 71 -17.22 -15.79 3.10
C ALA A 71 -16.75 -16.90 2.14
N ASN A 72 -16.97 -18.16 2.56
CA ASN A 72 -16.98 -19.31 1.67
C ASN A 72 -18.07 -19.15 0.59
#